data_AF-A0A1V6F2C5-F1
#
_entry.id   AF-A0A1V6F2C5-F1
#
_cell.length_a   1.000
_cell.length_b   1.000
_cell.length_c   1.000
_cell.angle_alpha   90.00
_cell.angle_beta   90.00
_cell.angle_gamma   90.00
#
_symmetry.space_group_name_H-M   'P 1'
#
loop_
_entity.id
_entity.type
_entity.pdbx_description
1 polymer ?
#
loop_
_entity_poly.entity_id
_entity_poly.type
_entity_poly.pdbx_seq_one_letter_code
_entity_poly.pdbx_strand_id
1 'polypeptide(L)'
;MQRFEKAIRQGDPDARISAPLGESYRRQSASMANLDYWGLTRAAAQVVHSYDFFWHAKDPAWMAAASVDAFQGITGLPVLFEFDGTPTMLGLGYSIPYLLALGQAAAGAGAGLKFANNSYSKTLPSQQPLFRELLGIWRHNWKRHEFAPRQDTVLLFFSRWANYTYRESTEWLHEAQFGVYKLFRDAQITVRIINEDNLGEDLSGYRALYAAFSPRPPMPASAQQKFSTLPLLIIEDFMDIPEPGATGEAPTEGLAQIRTSTSACPIGPQDLSPLGPEYEYALTLENKKLLAYRPKHVVMGYPVGSLYLHDEHPAVHQGLVLWALGHDNNNTH
;
A
#
# COMPACT_ATOMS: atom_id res chain seq x y z
N MET A 1 2.18 -28.15 7.18
CA MET A 1 2.42 -26.96 8.02
C MET A 1 1.12 -26.61 8.73
N GLN A 2 0.99 -26.88 10.04
CA GLN A 2 -0.17 -26.36 10.79
C GLN A 2 -0.04 -24.84 10.85
N ARG A 3 -1.11 -24.10 10.51
CA ARG A 3 -1.15 -22.63 10.67
C ARG A 3 -0.81 -22.30 12.15
N PHE A 4 0.08 -21.34 12.38
CA PHE A 4 0.58 -20.92 13.70
C PHE A 4 -0.54 -20.74 14.74
N GLU A 5 -1.65 -20.13 14.32
CA GLU A 5 -2.88 -19.98 15.12
C GLU A 5 -3.42 -21.31 15.66
N LYS A 6 -3.43 -22.36 14.83
CA LYS A 6 -3.99 -23.67 15.16
C LYS A 6 -3.16 -24.40 16.21
N ALA A 7 -1.84 -24.19 16.23
CA ALA A 7 -0.95 -24.77 17.23
C ALA A 7 -1.10 -24.08 18.60
N ILE A 8 -1.28 -22.75 18.62
CA ILE A 8 -1.51 -22.00 19.87
C ILE A 8 -2.89 -22.33 20.45
N ARG A 9 -3.94 -22.35 19.63
CA ARG A 9 -5.30 -22.69 20.09
C ARG A 9 -5.48 -24.15 20.49
N GLN A 10 -4.54 -25.03 20.15
CA GLN A 10 -4.49 -26.40 20.67
C GLN A 10 -4.00 -26.46 22.12
N GLY A 11 -3.13 -25.53 22.53
CA GLY A 11 -2.64 -25.44 23.91
C GLY A 11 -3.50 -24.54 24.81
N ASP A 12 -4.11 -23.52 24.22
CA ASP A 12 -5.01 -22.58 24.92
C ASP A 12 -6.15 -22.19 23.96
N PRO A 13 -7.32 -22.86 24.04
CA PRO A 13 -8.45 -22.65 23.14
C PRO A 13 -8.97 -21.21 23.10
N ASP A 14 -8.74 -20.45 24.18
CA ASP A 14 -9.16 -19.07 24.35
C ASP A 14 -8.04 -18.07 23.99
N ALA A 15 -6.87 -18.55 23.58
CA ALA A 15 -5.72 -17.73 23.22
C ALA A 15 -6.09 -16.69 22.16
N ARG A 16 -5.94 -15.42 22.54
CA ARG A 16 -6.17 -14.27 21.68
C ARG A 16 -4.83 -13.85 21.08
N ILE A 17 -4.67 -14.12 19.79
CA ILE A 17 -3.43 -13.87 19.06
C ILE A 17 -3.52 -12.47 18.46
N SER A 18 -2.68 -11.55 18.94
CA SER A 18 -2.33 -10.36 18.17
C SER A 18 -1.34 -10.78 17.09
N ALA A 19 -1.61 -10.39 15.85
CA ALA A 19 -0.60 -10.46 14.80
C ALA A 19 0.05 -9.07 14.76
N PRO A 20 1.20 -8.85 15.43
CA PRO A 20 2.11 -7.84 14.92
C PRO A 20 2.49 -8.32 13.52
N LEU A 21 2.13 -7.58 12.48
CA LEU A 21 2.78 -7.76 11.18
C LEU A 21 4.18 -7.17 11.32
N GLY A 22 5.02 -7.91 12.04
CA GLY A 22 6.42 -7.59 12.23
C GLY A 22 7.13 -7.62 10.90
N GLU A 23 7.29 -6.44 10.32
CA GLU A 23 8.55 -5.81 9.92
C GLU A 23 8.15 -4.62 9.07
N SER A 24 8.37 -3.44 9.63
CA SER A 24 8.29 -2.15 8.96
C SER A 24 8.60 -2.24 7.47
N TYR A 25 7.70 -1.71 6.64
CA TYR A 25 8.04 -1.38 5.24
C TYR A 25 9.00 -0.18 5.16
N ARG A 26 9.42 0.37 6.32
CA ARG A 26 10.25 1.57 6.46
C ARG A 26 11.54 1.31 7.22
N ARG A 27 12.51 2.21 7.03
CA ARG A 27 13.89 2.07 7.48
C ARG A 27 14.09 1.92 9.00
N GLN A 28 13.13 2.35 9.82
CA GLN A 28 13.32 2.50 11.28
C GLN A 28 12.40 1.64 12.16
N SER A 29 11.24 1.14 11.73
CA SER A 29 10.41 0.32 12.66
C SER A 29 10.98 -1.09 12.86
N ALA A 30 11.86 -1.56 11.98
CA ALA A 30 12.69 -2.76 12.23
C ALA A 30 13.69 -2.59 13.40
N SER A 31 13.96 -1.35 13.83
CA SER A 31 14.82 -1.08 15.00
C SER A 31 14.07 -1.06 16.34
N MET A 32 12.73 -1.07 16.32
CA MET A 32 11.91 -1.26 17.52
C MET A 32 11.39 -2.70 17.60
N ALA A 33 12.30 -3.62 17.95
CA ALA A 33 11.91 -4.97 18.31
C ALA A 33 11.08 -4.97 19.61
N ASN A 34 9.82 -5.40 19.48
CA ASN A 34 8.83 -5.63 20.53
C ASN A 34 9.35 -6.48 21.70
N LEU A 35 9.83 -5.87 22.79
CA LEU A 35 10.09 -6.58 24.04
C LEU A 35 9.04 -6.36 25.14
N ASP A 36 8.26 -5.27 25.12
CA ASP A 36 7.26 -5.00 26.18
C ASP A 36 5.79 -4.95 25.71
N TYR A 37 5.53 -4.98 24.40
CA TYR A 37 4.18 -4.80 23.87
C TYR A 37 3.30 -6.05 23.94
N TRP A 38 3.91 -7.22 24.13
CA TRP A 38 3.23 -8.52 24.19
C TRP A 38 2.41 -8.72 25.48
N GLY A 39 2.67 -7.94 26.53
CA GLY A 39 2.08 -8.16 27.86
C GLY A 39 0.73 -7.49 28.13
N LEU A 40 0.32 -6.47 27.35
CA LEU A 40 -0.67 -5.49 27.86
C LEU A 40 -1.89 -5.18 26.98
N THR A 41 -2.03 -5.72 25.77
CA THR A 41 -3.21 -5.39 24.92
C THR A 41 -4.38 -6.36 25.15
N ARG A 42 -5.16 -6.10 26.19
CA ARG A 42 -6.44 -6.76 26.48
C ARG A 42 -7.62 -6.11 25.73
N ALA A 43 -8.49 -6.99 25.22
CA ALA A 43 -9.91 -6.80 24.87
C ALA A 43 -10.29 -6.01 23.59
N ALA A 44 -10.14 -6.67 22.44
CA ALA A 44 -11.20 -6.86 21.44
C ALA A 44 -10.79 -8.06 20.59
N ALA A 45 -11.74 -8.87 20.10
CA ALA A 45 -11.41 -9.99 19.24
C ALA A 45 -10.82 -9.43 17.92
N GLN A 46 -9.50 -9.60 17.76
CA GLN A 46 -8.70 -9.31 16.56
C GLN A 46 -8.63 -7.83 16.17
N VAL A 47 -7.57 -7.15 16.60
CA VAL A 47 -7.21 -5.79 16.19
C VAL A 47 -5.74 -5.77 15.81
N VAL A 48 -5.42 -5.18 14.66
CA VAL A 48 -4.05 -4.97 14.19
C VAL A 48 -3.59 -3.55 14.58
N HIS A 49 -2.40 -3.45 15.16
CA HIS A 49 -1.77 -2.18 15.57
C HIS A 49 -0.89 -1.67 14.44
N SER A 50 -1.09 -0.42 14.02
CA SER A 50 -0.52 0.09 12.76
C SER A 50 0.88 0.72 12.87
N TYR A 51 1.79 0.19 13.69
CA TYR A 51 3.11 0.82 13.88
C TYR A 51 4.03 0.73 12.65
N ASP A 52 3.79 -0.23 11.75
CA ASP A 52 4.76 -0.65 10.74
C ASP A 52 4.77 0.20 9.45
N PHE A 53 3.88 1.20 9.32
CA PHE A 53 3.77 2.04 8.12
C PHE A 53 3.99 3.54 8.35
N PHE A 54 4.31 3.99 9.57
CA PHE A 54 4.54 5.41 9.85
C PHE A 54 6.04 5.72 9.95
N TRP A 55 6.50 6.60 9.07
CA TRP A 55 7.72 7.36 9.31
C TRP A 55 7.42 8.39 10.39
N HIS A 56 8.35 8.54 11.32
CA HIS A 56 8.35 9.55 12.38
C HIS A 56 8.67 10.98 11.88
N ALA A 57 8.56 11.27 10.58
CA ALA A 57 8.62 12.62 10.02
C ALA A 57 7.26 13.05 9.47
N LYS A 58 7.13 14.31 9.04
CA LYS A 58 5.90 14.99 8.62
C LYS A 58 5.28 14.44 7.32
N ASP A 59 4.97 13.15 7.27
CA ASP A 59 4.29 12.50 6.14
C ASP A 59 2.95 13.19 5.83
N PRO A 60 2.58 13.37 4.56
CA PRO A 60 1.26 13.92 4.23
C PRO A 60 0.12 13.09 4.84
N ALA A 61 -0.95 13.74 5.25
CA ALA A 61 -2.04 13.09 5.98
C ALA A 61 -2.69 11.90 5.26
N TRP A 62 -2.62 11.86 3.92
CA TRP A 62 -3.18 10.76 3.13
C TRP A 62 -2.52 9.40 3.43
N MET A 63 -1.25 9.40 3.86
CA MET A 63 -0.52 8.17 4.21
C MET A 63 -1.10 7.48 5.45
N ALA A 64 -1.80 8.22 6.32
CA ALA A 64 -2.54 7.64 7.44
C ALA A 64 -3.68 6.73 6.96
N ALA A 65 -4.44 7.17 5.95
CA ALA A 65 -5.47 6.34 5.32
C ALA A 65 -4.85 5.13 4.61
N ALA A 66 -3.75 5.35 3.88
CA ALA A 66 -3.05 4.30 3.17
C ALA A 66 -2.58 3.16 4.09
N SER A 67 -2.06 3.52 5.27
CA SER A 67 -1.65 2.56 6.29
C SER A 67 -2.84 1.75 6.81
N VAL A 68 -3.96 2.42 7.11
CA VAL A 68 -5.18 1.76 7.59
C VAL A 68 -5.71 0.79 6.54
N ASP A 69 -5.84 1.23 5.29
CA ASP A 69 -6.33 0.42 4.18
C ASP A 69 -5.39 -0.76 3.87
N ALA A 70 -4.07 -0.58 4.03
CA ALA A 70 -3.08 -1.64 3.88
C ALA A 70 -3.30 -2.75 4.90
N PHE A 71 -3.39 -2.40 6.18
CA PHE A 71 -3.63 -3.37 7.24
C PHE A 71 -4.99 -4.04 7.11
N GLN A 72 -6.06 -3.27 6.87
CA GLN A 72 -7.41 -3.83 6.68
C GLN A 72 -7.45 -4.78 5.48
N GLY A 73 -6.83 -4.41 4.36
CA GLY A 73 -6.83 -5.21 3.15
C GLY A 73 -6.06 -6.54 3.29
N ILE A 74 -4.86 -6.48 3.88
CA ILE A 74 -3.99 -7.65 4.08
C ILE A 74 -4.57 -8.59 5.13
N THR A 75 -5.09 -8.06 6.24
CA THR A 75 -5.51 -8.90 7.37
C THR A 75 -6.99 -9.27 7.33
N GLY A 76 -7.81 -8.46 6.64
CA GLY A 76 -9.28 -8.56 6.71
C GLY A 76 -9.85 -8.13 8.06
N LEU A 77 -9.05 -7.49 8.92
CA LEU A 77 -9.41 -7.15 10.30
C LEU A 77 -9.56 -5.64 10.51
N PRO A 78 -10.35 -5.20 11.51
CA PRO A 78 -10.35 -3.82 11.96
C PRO A 78 -8.97 -3.37 12.45
N VAL A 79 -8.67 -2.09 12.21
CA VAL A 79 -7.39 -1.45 12.57
C VAL A 79 -7.62 -0.37 13.63
N LEU A 80 -6.75 -0.30 14.63
CA LEU A 80 -6.68 0.84 15.53
C LEU A 80 -5.51 1.74 15.14
N PHE A 81 -5.82 3.00 14.88
CA PHE A 81 -4.82 4.04 14.69
C PHE A 81 -4.40 4.58 16.06
N GLU A 82 -3.11 4.48 16.36
CA GLU A 82 -2.55 4.82 17.65
C GLU A 82 -1.92 6.22 17.64
N PHE A 83 -2.40 7.09 18.52
CA PHE A 83 -1.74 8.34 18.87
C PHE A 83 -1.00 8.15 20.19
N ASP A 84 0.28 8.49 20.18
CA ASP A 84 1.08 8.59 21.39
C ASP A 84 0.59 9.75 22.29
N GLY A 85 1.05 9.75 23.55
CA GLY A 85 0.69 10.81 24.50
C GLY A 85 1.15 12.18 24.02
N THR A 86 0.38 13.24 24.28
CA THR A 86 0.80 14.62 23.93
C THR A 86 2.22 14.99 24.40
N PRO A 87 2.71 14.57 25.59
CA PRO A 87 4.08 14.88 26.01
C PRO A 87 5.18 14.28 25.14
N THR A 88 4.93 13.13 24.49
CA THR A 88 5.92 12.45 23.64
C THR A 88 5.86 12.94 22.20
N MET A 89 4.77 13.60 21.78
CA MET A 89 4.64 14.20 20.44
C MET A 89 5.08 15.67 20.40
N LEU A 90 4.92 16.41 21.51
CA LEU A 90 5.35 17.81 21.62
C LEU A 90 6.88 17.92 21.60
N GLY A 91 7.42 18.63 20.61
CA GLY A 91 8.88 18.79 20.43
C GLY A 91 9.49 17.92 19.34
N LEU A 92 8.75 16.94 18.80
CA LEU A 92 9.16 16.12 17.66
C LEU A 92 8.75 16.71 16.30
N GLY A 93 8.39 17.99 16.27
CA GLY A 93 8.03 18.71 15.03
C GLY A 93 6.58 18.55 14.56
N TYR A 94 5.72 17.88 15.34
CA TYR A 94 4.28 17.76 15.05
C TYR A 94 3.49 18.97 15.52
N SER A 95 2.62 19.49 14.66
CA SER A 95 1.66 20.54 15.01
C SER A 95 0.28 19.94 15.28
N ILE A 96 -0.54 20.62 16.09
CA ILE A 96 -1.93 20.19 16.32
C ILE A 96 -2.72 20.05 15.00
N PRO A 97 -2.69 21.03 14.07
CA PRO A 97 -3.38 20.87 12.77
C PRO A 97 -2.94 19.64 12.00
N TYR A 98 -1.66 19.29 12.06
CA TYR A 98 -1.13 18.11 11.40
C TYR A 98 -1.67 16.81 12.04
N LEU A 99 -1.65 16.70 13.36
CA LEU A 99 -2.20 15.53 14.08
C LEU A 99 -3.69 15.35 13.82
N LEU A 100 -4.45 16.44 13.71
CA LEU A 100 -5.86 16.41 13.35
C LEU A 100 -6.07 15.97 11.90
N ALA A 101 -5.21 16.41 10.97
CA ALA A 101 -5.27 15.96 9.58
C ALA A 101 -5.00 14.46 9.45
N LEU A 102 -4.01 13.92 10.19
CA LEU A 102 -3.79 12.47 10.29
C LEU A 102 -5.02 11.77 10.85
N GLY A 103 -5.60 12.32 11.92
CA GLY A 103 -6.81 11.78 12.54
C GLY A 103 -7.99 11.71 11.58
N GLN A 104 -8.22 12.78 10.82
CA GLN A 104 -9.28 12.85 9.82
C GLN A 104 -9.09 11.80 8.72
N ALA A 105 -7.87 11.62 8.23
CA ALA A 105 -7.56 10.64 7.20
C ALA A 105 -7.71 9.19 7.71
N ALA A 106 -7.19 8.89 8.91
CA ALA A 106 -7.31 7.56 9.52
C ALA A 106 -8.76 7.19 9.85
N ALA A 107 -9.51 8.12 10.44
CA ALA A 107 -10.93 7.92 10.75
C ALA A 107 -11.77 7.76 9.47
N GLY A 108 -11.45 8.53 8.42
CA GLY A 108 -12.09 8.40 7.10
C GLY A 108 -11.87 7.03 6.44
N ALA A 109 -10.71 6.41 6.67
CA ALA A 109 -10.41 5.02 6.27
C ALA A 109 -11.02 3.96 7.21
N GLY A 110 -11.81 4.37 8.21
CA GLY A 110 -12.51 3.46 9.10
C GLY A 110 -11.65 2.82 10.20
N ALA A 111 -10.49 3.39 10.53
CA ALA A 111 -9.76 2.98 11.71
C ALA A 111 -10.54 3.30 12.98
N GLY A 112 -10.36 2.52 14.05
CA GLY A 112 -10.68 2.98 15.40
C GLY A 112 -9.56 3.84 15.97
N LEU A 113 -9.84 4.52 17.08
CA LEU A 113 -8.90 5.44 17.74
C LEU A 113 -8.31 4.79 18.99
N LYS A 114 -7.00 4.82 19.12
CA LYS A 114 -6.30 4.47 20.36
C LYS A 114 -5.37 5.60 20.79
N PHE A 115 -5.34 5.86 22.09
CA PHE A 115 -4.34 6.70 22.72
C PHE A 115 -3.43 5.84 23.59
N ALA A 116 -2.12 5.99 23.43
CA ALA A 116 -1.10 5.30 24.21
C ALA A 116 -0.21 6.29 24.99
N ASN A 117 0.58 5.76 25.93
CA ASN A 117 1.62 6.50 26.65
C ASN A 117 1.16 7.81 27.33
N ASN A 118 -0.12 7.94 27.66
CA ASN A 118 -0.64 9.14 28.30
C ASN A 118 -0.38 9.17 29.82
N SER A 119 0.12 8.07 30.40
CA SER A 119 0.52 7.98 31.82
C SER A 119 1.68 8.91 32.19
N TYR A 120 2.43 9.40 31.21
CA TYR A 120 3.51 10.37 31.41
C TYR A 120 3.00 11.82 31.53
N SER A 121 1.72 12.07 31.29
CA SER A 121 1.11 13.40 31.41
C SER A 121 0.53 13.63 32.81
N LYS A 122 0.73 14.83 33.35
CA LYS A 122 0.02 15.30 34.56
C LYS A 122 -1.40 15.82 34.23
N THR A 123 -1.71 16.03 32.96
CA THR A 123 -3.01 16.54 32.49
C THR A 123 -3.94 15.39 32.16
N LEU A 124 -5.13 15.38 32.76
CA LEU A 124 -6.14 14.35 32.51
C LEU A 124 -6.51 14.29 31.01
N PRO A 125 -6.76 13.10 30.43
CA PRO A 125 -7.17 12.98 29.01
C PRO A 125 -8.32 13.91 28.62
N SER A 126 -9.31 14.08 29.51
CA SER A 126 -10.49 14.93 29.28
C SER A 126 -10.18 16.43 29.21
N GLN A 127 -9.00 16.84 29.68
CA GLN A 127 -8.53 18.22 29.69
C GLN A 127 -7.57 18.51 28.52
N GLN A 128 -7.24 17.51 27.69
CA GLN A 128 -6.36 17.68 26.54
C GLN A 128 -7.19 18.07 25.29
N PRO A 129 -7.01 19.28 24.72
CA PRO A 129 -7.82 19.73 23.58
C PRO A 129 -7.74 18.80 22.37
N LEU A 130 -6.54 18.32 22.04
CA LEU A 130 -6.29 17.39 20.95
C LEU A 130 -7.17 16.13 21.05
N PHE A 131 -7.34 15.57 22.25
CA PHE A 131 -8.14 14.36 22.44
C PHE A 131 -9.63 14.62 22.19
N ARG A 132 -10.14 15.76 22.66
CA ARG A 132 -11.53 16.15 22.39
C ARG A 132 -11.79 16.28 20.90
N GLU A 133 -10.87 16.91 20.17
CA GLU A 133 -11.01 17.13 18.73
C GLU A 133 -10.92 15.81 17.93
N LEU A 134 -9.94 14.96 18.24
CA LEU A 134 -9.82 13.63 17.63
C LEU A 134 -11.07 12.76 17.92
N LEU A 135 -11.59 12.77 19.15
CA LEU A 135 -12.85 12.07 19.45
C LEU A 135 -14.02 12.61 18.63
N GLY A 136 -14.08 13.92 18.39
CA GLY A 136 -15.07 14.53 17.50
C GLY A 136 -14.97 14.01 16.07
N ILE A 137 -13.74 13.94 15.53
CA ILE A 137 -13.45 13.39 14.19
C ILE A 137 -13.94 11.95 14.08
N TRP A 138 -13.60 11.09 15.05
CA TRP A 138 -14.00 9.68 15.02
C TRP A 138 -15.51 9.48 15.15
N ARG A 139 -16.18 10.29 15.99
CA ARG A 139 -17.66 10.24 16.11
C ARG A 139 -18.35 10.64 14.82
N HIS A 140 -17.81 11.63 14.10
CA HIS A 140 -18.36 12.09 12.83
C HIS A 140 -18.14 11.10 11.68
N ASN A 141 -16.97 10.46 11.65
CA ASN A 141 -16.61 9.53 10.58
C ASN A 141 -17.02 8.07 10.86
N TRP A 142 -17.59 7.78 12.04
CA TRP A 142 -18.03 6.42 12.36
C TRP A 142 -19.05 5.93 11.33
N LYS A 143 -18.67 4.89 10.61
CA LYS A 143 -19.54 4.14 9.71
C LYS A 143 -19.36 2.66 10.01
N ARG A 144 -20.42 1.88 9.84
CA ARG A 144 -20.26 0.43 9.81
C ARG A 144 -19.35 0.11 8.62
N HIS A 145 -18.27 -0.60 8.87
CA HIS A 145 -17.39 -1.02 7.79
C HIS A 145 -18.16 -1.99 6.88
N GLU A 146 -18.42 -1.55 5.66
CA GLU A 146 -19.02 -2.36 4.60
C GLU A 146 -17.98 -2.52 3.51
N PHE A 147 -17.60 -3.76 3.23
CA PHE A 147 -16.70 -4.04 2.13
C PHE A 147 -17.39 -3.69 0.82
N ALA A 148 -16.71 -2.94 -0.03
CA ALA A 148 -17.20 -2.68 -1.37
C ALA A 148 -17.38 -3.99 -2.15
N PRO A 149 -18.31 -4.04 -3.11
CA PRO A 149 -18.47 -5.20 -3.96
C PRO A 149 -17.16 -5.56 -4.68
N ARG A 150 -16.88 -6.87 -4.81
CA ARG A 150 -15.63 -7.35 -5.43
C ARG A 150 -15.46 -6.79 -6.85
N GLN A 151 -16.54 -6.77 -7.64
CA GLN A 151 -16.52 -6.32 -9.03
C GLN A 151 -16.15 -4.83 -9.21
N ASP A 152 -16.30 -4.02 -8.16
CA ASP A 152 -15.95 -2.60 -8.17
C ASP A 152 -14.58 -2.34 -7.53
N THR A 153 -13.94 -3.39 -6.99
CA THR A 153 -12.71 -3.31 -6.21
C THR A 153 -11.51 -3.81 -7.00
N VAL A 154 -10.47 -2.99 -7.09
CA VAL A 154 -9.16 -3.39 -7.61
C VAL A 154 -8.30 -3.95 -6.47
N LEU A 155 -7.66 -5.09 -6.69
CA LEU A 155 -6.65 -5.61 -5.77
C LEU A 155 -5.34 -4.87 -6.01
N LEU A 156 -4.86 -4.11 -5.03
CA LEU A 156 -3.57 -3.43 -5.09
C LEU A 156 -2.52 -4.30 -4.39
N PHE A 157 -1.67 -4.95 -5.18
CA PHE A 157 -0.70 -5.91 -4.68
C PHE A 157 0.64 -5.23 -4.37
N PHE A 158 1.10 -5.38 -3.12
CA PHE A 158 2.42 -4.95 -2.66
C PHE A 158 3.23 -6.17 -2.21
N SER A 159 4.33 -6.46 -2.89
CA SER A 159 5.23 -7.54 -2.50
C SER A 159 6.00 -7.16 -1.25
N ARG A 160 5.90 -7.97 -0.18
CA ARG A 160 6.79 -7.84 0.98
C ARG A 160 8.23 -8.19 0.62
N TRP A 161 8.41 -9.15 -0.28
CA TRP A 161 9.75 -9.57 -0.70
C TRP A 161 10.48 -8.49 -1.47
N ALA A 162 9.78 -7.73 -2.32
CA ALA A 162 10.36 -6.53 -2.92
C ALA A 162 10.90 -5.58 -1.84
N ASN A 163 10.08 -5.30 -0.82
CA ASN A 163 10.48 -4.42 0.30
C ASN A 163 11.69 -4.95 1.09
N TYR A 164 11.77 -6.26 1.33
CA TYR A 164 12.94 -6.88 1.97
C TYR A 164 14.20 -6.86 1.10
N THR A 165 14.05 -6.96 -0.22
CA THR A 165 15.18 -7.02 -1.16
C THR A 165 15.84 -5.67 -1.36
N TYR A 166 15.08 -4.60 -1.52
CA TYR A 166 15.64 -3.31 -1.95
C TYR A 166 16.36 -2.50 -0.84
N ARG A 167 16.32 -2.94 0.44
CA ARG A 167 17.05 -2.36 1.60
C ARG A 167 17.38 -0.87 1.42
N GLU A 168 16.35 -0.05 1.39
CA GLU A 168 16.48 1.32 0.89
C GLU A 168 16.80 2.35 1.99
N SER A 169 17.61 3.35 1.63
CA SER A 169 17.93 4.47 2.52
C SER A 169 16.95 5.64 2.41
N THR A 170 16.15 5.70 1.33
CA THR A 170 15.34 6.87 0.93
C THR A 170 13.84 6.61 0.79
N GLU A 171 13.33 5.42 1.15
CA GLU A 171 11.89 5.06 1.09
C GLU A 171 11.24 5.18 -0.31
N TRP A 172 12.05 5.11 -1.38
CA TRP A 172 11.59 5.32 -2.76
C TRP A 172 10.64 4.20 -3.24
N LEU A 173 10.82 2.97 -2.74
CA LEU A 173 9.98 1.83 -3.07
C LEU A 173 8.61 1.97 -2.41
N HIS A 174 8.59 2.41 -1.15
CA HIS A 174 7.33 2.76 -0.49
C HIS A 174 6.57 3.84 -1.28
N GLU A 175 7.25 4.90 -1.73
CA GLU A 175 6.64 5.90 -2.61
C GLU A 175 6.17 5.31 -3.96
N ALA A 176 6.93 4.41 -4.57
CA ALA A 176 6.54 3.75 -5.80
C ALA A 176 5.25 2.92 -5.63
N GLN A 177 5.10 2.21 -4.51
CA GLN A 177 3.93 1.39 -4.24
C GLN A 177 2.72 2.23 -3.82
N PHE A 178 2.89 3.10 -2.82
CA PHE A 178 1.81 3.92 -2.28
C PHE A 178 1.44 5.11 -3.17
N GLY A 179 2.29 5.50 -4.12
CA GLY A 179 1.93 6.42 -5.20
C GLY A 179 0.79 5.88 -6.06
N VAL A 180 0.76 4.57 -6.32
CA VAL A 180 -0.36 3.92 -7.02
C VAL A 180 -1.62 3.89 -6.16
N TYR A 181 -1.50 3.64 -4.85
CA TYR A 181 -2.63 3.80 -3.92
C TYR A 181 -3.20 5.22 -3.98
N LYS A 182 -2.34 6.25 -3.93
CA LYS A 182 -2.78 7.65 -4.02
C LYS A 182 -3.45 7.93 -5.37
N LEU A 183 -2.90 7.41 -6.47
CA LEU A 183 -3.49 7.51 -7.80
C LEU A 183 -4.92 6.97 -7.83
N PHE A 184 -5.14 5.77 -7.27
CA PHE A 184 -6.47 5.17 -7.20
C PHE A 184 -7.41 5.94 -6.29
N ARG A 185 -6.92 6.39 -5.13
CA ARG A 185 -7.69 7.23 -4.21
C ARG A 185 -8.17 8.52 -4.88
N ASP A 186 -7.28 9.22 -5.58
CA ASP A 186 -7.60 10.47 -6.27
C ASP A 186 -8.52 10.22 -7.48
N ALA A 187 -8.43 9.04 -8.11
CA ALA A 187 -9.35 8.58 -9.15
C ALA A 187 -10.69 8.04 -8.60
N GLN A 188 -10.89 8.04 -7.28
CA GLN A 188 -12.05 7.44 -6.61
C GLN A 188 -12.26 5.96 -6.95
N ILE A 189 -11.18 5.22 -7.23
CA ILE A 189 -11.19 3.78 -7.43
C ILE A 189 -11.11 3.09 -6.08
N THR A 190 -12.04 2.17 -5.85
CA THR A 190 -12.02 1.36 -4.64
C THR A 190 -10.94 0.29 -4.75
N VAL A 191 -10.11 0.19 -3.71
CA VAL A 191 -8.99 -0.74 -3.67
C VAL A 191 -9.02 -1.60 -2.42
N ARG A 192 -8.53 -2.83 -2.54
CA ARG A 192 -8.10 -3.66 -1.41
C ARG A 192 -6.62 -3.93 -1.57
N ILE A 193 -5.80 -3.46 -0.63
CA ILE A 193 -4.38 -3.76 -0.62
C ILE A 193 -4.17 -5.20 -0.17
N ILE A 194 -3.34 -5.96 -0.90
CA ILE A 194 -3.02 -7.36 -0.60
C ILE A 194 -1.53 -7.63 -0.78
N ASN A 195 -1.05 -8.75 -0.26
CA ASN A 195 0.31 -9.24 -0.48
C ASN A 195 0.33 -10.77 -0.72
N GLU A 196 1.50 -11.38 -0.67
CA GLU A 196 1.68 -12.82 -0.92
C GLU A 196 0.84 -13.72 -0.01
N ASP A 197 0.51 -13.28 1.22
CA ASP A 197 -0.30 -14.05 2.16
C ASP A 197 -1.75 -14.22 1.68
N ASN A 198 -2.27 -13.22 0.96
CA ASN A 198 -3.63 -13.20 0.45
C ASN A 198 -3.80 -13.99 -0.86
N LEU A 199 -2.70 -14.35 -1.55
CA LEU A 199 -2.75 -15.13 -2.80
C LEU A 199 -3.33 -16.54 -2.63
N GLY A 200 -3.52 -17.01 -1.40
CA GLY A 200 -4.22 -18.26 -1.10
C GLY A 200 -5.74 -18.12 -0.91
N GLU A 201 -6.27 -16.90 -0.93
CA GLU A 201 -7.71 -16.63 -0.84
C GLU A 201 -8.41 -16.84 -2.18
N ASP A 202 -9.75 -16.92 -2.15
CA ASP A 202 -10.55 -16.77 -3.36
C ASP A 202 -10.60 -15.29 -3.78
N LEU A 203 -9.76 -14.95 -4.75
CA LEU A 203 -9.66 -13.63 -5.36
C LEU A 203 -10.51 -13.50 -6.63
N SER A 204 -11.37 -14.49 -6.93
CA SER A 204 -12.28 -14.39 -8.07
C SER A 204 -13.35 -13.31 -7.86
N GLY A 205 -13.76 -12.68 -8.97
CA GLY A 205 -14.79 -11.64 -8.98
C GLY A 205 -14.30 -10.24 -8.61
N TYR A 206 -13.03 -10.07 -8.24
CA TYR A 206 -12.41 -8.74 -8.17
C TYR A 206 -12.24 -8.16 -9.59
N ARG A 207 -12.23 -6.83 -9.71
CA ARG A 207 -12.14 -6.16 -11.02
C ARG A 207 -10.83 -6.44 -11.75
N ALA A 208 -9.72 -6.28 -11.04
CA ALA A 208 -8.37 -6.46 -11.57
C ALA A 208 -7.40 -6.61 -10.40
N LEU A 209 -6.17 -7.02 -10.70
CA LEU A 209 -5.03 -6.90 -9.81
C LEU A 209 -4.01 -5.92 -10.42
N TYR A 210 -3.61 -4.92 -9.65
CA TYR A 210 -2.51 -4.03 -9.96
C TYR A 210 -1.32 -4.34 -9.04
N ALA A 211 -0.20 -4.79 -9.58
CA ALA A 211 1.04 -5.02 -8.85
C ALA A 211 1.94 -3.78 -8.94
N ALA A 212 1.83 -2.93 -7.93
CA ALA A 212 2.62 -1.70 -7.84
C ALA A 212 4.02 -2.04 -7.36
N PHE A 213 5.03 -1.66 -8.14
CA PHE A 213 6.45 -1.97 -7.93
C PHE A 213 6.68 -3.30 -7.19
N SER A 214 6.15 -4.38 -7.75
CA SER A 214 6.15 -5.70 -7.12
C SER A 214 6.64 -6.75 -8.12
N PRO A 215 7.90 -6.63 -8.58
CA PRO A 215 8.45 -7.57 -9.57
C PRO A 215 8.40 -8.99 -9.02
N ARG A 216 8.25 -9.97 -9.91
CA ARG A 216 8.04 -11.37 -9.53
C ARG A 216 9.25 -12.10 -8.94
N PRO A 217 10.49 -11.89 -9.42
CA PRO A 217 11.65 -12.69 -8.98
C PRO A 217 11.93 -12.69 -7.48
N PRO A 218 11.77 -11.57 -6.73
CA PRO A 218 11.92 -11.58 -5.28
C PRO A 218 10.93 -12.49 -4.52
N MET A 219 9.76 -12.76 -5.09
CA MET A 219 8.74 -13.57 -4.43
C MET A 219 9.13 -15.06 -4.39
N PRO A 220 8.69 -15.83 -3.38
CA PRO A 220 8.83 -17.28 -3.38
C PRO A 220 8.15 -17.91 -4.60
N ALA A 221 8.72 -18.99 -5.14
CA ALA A 221 8.19 -19.67 -6.33
C ALA A 221 6.69 -20.04 -6.21
N SER A 222 6.24 -20.43 -5.02
CA SER A 222 4.82 -20.73 -4.76
C SER A 222 3.91 -19.51 -4.87
N ALA A 223 4.40 -18.32 -4.50
CA ALA A 223 3.67 -17.05 -4.66
C ALA A 223 3.66 -16.63 -6.14
N GLN A 224 4.80 -16.74 -6.83
CA GLN A 224 4.88 -16.47 -8.28
C GLN A 224 3.89 -17.33 -9.07
N GLN A 225 3.78 -18.62 -8.74
CA GLN A 225 2.84 -19.54 -9.39
C GLN A 225 1.38 -19.14 -9.14
N LYS A 226 1.03 -18.85 -7.87
CA LYS A 226 -0.33 -18.40 -7.52
C LYS A 226 -0.68 -17.10 -8.25
N PHE A 227 0.22 -16.12 -8.23
CA PHE A 227 0.04 -14.85 -8.92
C PHE A 227 -0.20 -15.04 -10.43
N SER A 228 0.62 -15.88 -11.08
CA SER A 228 0.56 -16.13 -12.53
C SER A 228 -0.69 -16.90 -12.97
N THR A 229 -1.44 -17.50 -12.04
CA THR A 229 -2.63 -18.31 -12.33
C THR A 229 -3.93 -17.63 -11.92
N LEU A 230 -3.88 -16.37 -11.46
CA LEU A 230 -5.07 -15.61 -11.10
C LEU A 230 -5.95 -15.37 -12.34
N PRO A 231 -7.28 -15.61 -12.25
CA PRO A 231 -8.19 -15.43 -13.38
C PRO A 231 -8.64 -13.96 -13.52
N LEU A 232 -7.73 -13.01 -13.34
CA LEU A 232 -7.99 -11.56 -13.33
C LEU A 232 -7.20 -10.87 -14.44
N LEU A 233 -7.64 -9.67 -14.82
CA LEU A 233 -6.74 -8.71 -15.46
C LEU A 233 -5.59 -8.40 -14.49
N ILE A 234 -4.35 -8.61 -14.93
CA ILE A 234 -3.14 -8.26 -14.18
C ILE A 234 -2.48 -7.05 -14.84
N ILE A 235 -2.22 -6.01 -14.03
CA ILE A 235 -1.45 -4.83 -14.42
C ILE A 235 -0.19 -4.79 -13.56
N GLU A 236 0.99 -4.67 -14.14
CA GLU A 236 2.25 -4.65 -13.40
C GLU A 236 3.11 -3.46 -13.82
N ASP A 237 3.74 -2.79 -12.85
CA ASP A 237 4.76 -1.79 -13.17
C ASP A 237 5.98 -2.46 -13.83
N PHE A 238 6.42 -3.60 -13.28
CA PHE A 238 7.58 -4.36 -13.75
C PHE A 238 7.34 -5.86 -13.57
N MET A 239 7.73 -6.67 -14.56
CA MET A 239 7.71 -8.13 -14.43
C MET A 239 8.98 -8.68 -13.76
N ASP A 240 10.14 -8.12 -14.13
CA ASP A 240 11.45 -8.48 -13.61
C ASP A 240 12.01 -7.34 -12.74
N ILE A 241 13.10 -7.60 -12.02
CA ILE A 241 13.81 -6.60 -11.23
C ILE A 241 14.37 -5.54 -12.20
N PRO A 242 13.86 -4.29 -12.19
CA PRO A 242 14.40 -3.26 -13.07
C PRO A 242 15.81 -2.85 -12.64
N GLU A 243 16.66 -2.52 -13.61
CA GLU A 243 18.03 -2.06 -13.35
C GLU A 243 18.03 -0.66 -12.72
N PRO A 244 18.89 -0.40 -11.71
CA PRO A 244 19.12 0.95 -11.20
C PRO A 244 19.81 1.83 -12.24
N GLY A 245 19.50 3.14 -12.21
CA GLY A 245 20.07 4.11 -13.12
C GLY A 245 19.03 4.61 -14.11
N ALA A 246 18.24 5.59 -13.68
CA ALA A 246 17.29 6.31 -14.52
C ALA A 246 17.96 6.76 -15.83
N THR A 247 17.65 6.07 -16.92
CA THR A 247 18.08 6.43 -18.27
C THR A 247 16.84 6.63 -19.12
N GLY A 248 16.53 7.90 -19.41
CA GLY A 248 15.33 8.30 -20.13
C GLY A 248 14.82 9.65 -19.65
N GLU A 249 15.35 10.74 -20.20
CA GLU A 249 14.84 12.11 -20.02
C GLU A 249 13.95 12.55 -21.20
N ALA A 250 13.93 11.79 -22.30
CA ALA A 250 13.10 12.10 -23.45
C ALA A 250 11.62 11.77 -23.18
N PRO A 251 10.67 12.52 -23.77
CA PRO A 251 9.26 12.18 -23.70
C PRO A 251 8.97 10.91 -24.52
N THR A 252 8.01 10.12 -24.07
CA THR A 252 7.54 8.94 -24.79
C THR A 252 6.75 9.29 -26.07
N GLU A 253 6.69 8.34 -26.99
CA GLU A 253 5.78 8.34 -28.15
C GLU A 253 4.71 7.25 -27.97
N GLY A 254 3.54 7.42 -28.60
CA GLY A 254 2.42 6.47 -28.53
C GLY A 254 1.19 7.06 -27.85
N LEU A 255 0.57 6.28 -26.94
CA LEU A 255 -0.68 6.66 -26.26
C LEU A 255 -0.61 7.99 -25.50
N ALA A 256 0.56 8.34 -24.97
CA ALA A 256 0.77 9.56 -24.22
C ALA A 256 2.24 10.01 -24.30
N GLN A 257 2.49 11.29 -24.03
CA GLN A 257 3.82 11.81 -23.75
C GLN A 257 3.99 11.90 -22.23
N ILE A 258 4.86 11.08 -21.66
CA ILE A 258 5.15 11.05 -20.23
C ILE A 258 6.65 11.16 -19.95
N ARG A 259 6.99 11.59 -18.74
CA ARG A 259 8.30 11.28 -18.14
C ARG A 259 8.27 9.84 -17.63
N THR A 260 9.39 9.16 -17.71
CA THR A 260 9.52 7.74 -17.31
C THR A 260 10.50 7.54 -16.16
N SER A 261 11.03 8.63 -15.62
CA SER A 261 11.94 8.66 -14.48
C SER A 261 11.74 9.92 -13.64
N THR A 262 12.15 9.86 -12.38
CA THR A 262 12.13 10.98 -11.43
C THR A 262 13.32 10.88 -10.49
N SER A 263 13.84 12.01 -10.00
CA SER A 263 14.97 12.01 -9.05
C SER A 263 14.66 11.37 -7.70
N ALA A 264 13.38 11.24 -7.36
CA ALA A 264 12.92 10.56 -6.14
C ALA A 264 13.00 9.02 -6.23
N CYS A 265 13.12 8.46 -7.44
CA CYS A 265 13.18 7.02 -7.67
C CYS A 265 14.46 6.66 -8.42
N PRO A 266 15.32 5.78 -7.89
CA PRO A 266 16.57 5.39 -8.56
C PRO A 266 16.35 4.47 -9.78
N ILE A 267 15.10 4.10 -10.05
CA ILE A 267 14.71 3.12 -11.06
C ILE A 267 14.19 3.82 -12.30
N GLY A 268 14.73 3.44 -13.45
CA GLY A 268 14.34 3.95 -14.76
C GLY A 268 13.34 3.06 -15.50
N PRO A 269 13.03 3.43 -16.75
CA PRO A 269 12.19 2.60 -17.62
C PRO A 269 12.88 1.28 -17.99
N GLN A 270 12.12 0.19 -17.93
CA GLN A 270 12.50 -1.15 -18.39
C GLN A 270 12.02 -1.36 -19.83
N ASP A 271 12.90 -1.85 -20.71
CA ASP A 271 12.51 -2.24 -22.05
C ASP A 271 11.74 -3.57 -22.03
N LEU A 272 10.50 -3.51 -22.51
CA LEU A 272 9.57 -4.63 -22.59
C LEU A 272 9.66 -5.40 -23.91
N SER A 273 10.53 -5.01 -24.83
CA SER A 273 10.77 -5.77 -26.09
C SER A 273 10.99 -7.28 -25.89
N PRO A 274 11.65 -7.75 -24.80
CA PRO A 274 11.82 -9.19 -24.55
C PRO A 274 10.54 -9.96 -24.21
N LEU A 275 9.40 -9.28 -23.96
CA LEU A 275 8.12 -9.94 -23.67
C LEU A 275 7.60 -10.77 -24.85
N GLY A 276 8.06 -10.49 -26.06
CA GLY A 276 7.75 -11.31 -27.24
C GLY A 276 6.63 -10.74 -28.12
N PRO A 277 6.33 -11.42 -29.24
CA PRO A 277 5.41 -10.95 -30.26
C PRO A 277 3.93 -11.07 -29.87
N GLU A 278 3.59 -11.75 -28.78
CA GLU A 278 2.22 -11.89 -28.28
C GLU A 278 1.71 -10.62 -27.58
N TYR A 279 2.58 -9.64 -27.33
CA TYR A 279 2.23 -8.34 -26.79
C TYR A 279 2.14 -7.29 -27.88
N GLU A 280 1.11 -6.45 -27.77
CA GLU A 280 1.04 -5.18 -28.46
C GLU A 280 1.73 -4.10 -27.61
N TYR A 281 2.40 -3.15 -28.28
CA TYR A 281 3.20 -2.12 -27.60
C TYR A 281 2.59 -0.73 -27.86
N ALA A 282 2.21 -0.05 -26.78
CA ALA A 282 1.41 1.18 -26.84
C ALA A 282 2.19 2.45 -26.49
N LEU A 283 3.38 2.29 -25.92
CA LEU A 283 4.23 3.39 -25.48
C LEU A 283 5.69 3.04 -25.75
N THR A 284 6.43 3.98 -26.33
CA THR A 284 7.84 3.81 -26.68
C THR A 284 8.67 4.99 -26.20
N LEU A 285 9.91 4.73 -25.82
CA LEU A 285 10.89 5.75 -25.50
C LEU A 285 12.16 5.44 -26.27
N GLU A 286 12.48 6.28 -27.25
CA GLU A 286 13.55 6.01 -28.21
C GLU A 286 13.35 4.62 -28.84
N ASN A 287 14.21 3.65 -28.50
CA ASN A 287 14.11 2.27 -28.97
C ASN A 287 13.48 1.30 -27.96
N LYS A 288 13.17 1.75 -26.73
CA LYS A 288 12.59 0.93 -25.67
C LYS A 288 11.07 0.86 -25.81
N LYS A 289 10.49 -0.33 -25.63
CA LYS A 289 9.04 -0.50 -25.47
C LYS A 289 8.70 -0.39 -23.99
N LEU A 290 7.80 0.52 -23.62
CA LEU A 290 7.51 0.80 -22.22
C LEU A 290 6.16 0.28 -21.79
N LEU A 291 5.13 0.36 -22.63
CA LEU A 291 3.82 -0.20 -22.32
C LEU A 291 3.55 -1.37 -23.26
N ALA A 292 3.32 -2.54 -22.68
CA ALA A 292 2.98 -3.76 -23.41
C ALA A 292 1.67 -4.34 -22.88
N TYR A 293 0.82 -4.86 -23.76
CA TYR A 293 -0.45 -5.48 -23.36
C TYR A 293 -0.83 -6.66 -24.24
N ARG A 294 -1.61 -7.56 -23.64
CA ARG A 294 -2.32 -8.67 -24.29
C ARG A 294 -3.60 -8.95 -23.48
N PRO A 295 -4.51 -9.84 -23.94
CA PRO A 295 -5.70 -10.17 -23.15
C PRO A 295 -5.35 -10.54 -21.70
N LYS A 296 -6.00 -9.85 -20.75
CA LYS A 296 -5.84 -10.02 -19.29
C LYS A 296 -4.47 -9.67 -18.70
N HIS A 297 -3.58 -9.01 -19.45
CA HIS A 297 -2.25 -8.67 -18.92
C HIS A 297 -1.69 -7.39 -19.54
N VAL A 298 -1.33 -6.43 -18.69
CA VAL A 298 -0.69 -5.15 -19.06
C VAL A 298 0.58 -4.97 -18.24
N VAL A 299 1.65 -4.51 -18.87
CA VAL A 299 2.94 -4.19 -18.21
C VAL A 299 3.32 -2.76 -18.58
N MET A 300 3.59 -1.92 -17.58
CA MET A 300 3.86 -0.48 -17.76
C MET A 300 5.33 -0.14 -17.92
N GLY A 301 6.28 -0.98 -17.49
CA GLY A 301 7.71 -0.79 -17.74
C GLY A 301 8.35 0.47 -17.13
N TYR A 302 7.70 1.15 -16.19
CA TYR A 302 8.21 2.33 -15.49
C TYR A 302 7.56 2.49 -14.09
N PRO A 303 8.15 3.26 -13.15
CA PRO A 303 7.65 3.33 -11.78
C PRO A 303 6.47 4.31 -11.66
N VAL A 304 5.28 3.86 -12.08
CA VAL A 304 4.05 4.67 -12.17
C VAL A 304 3.76 5.44 -10.89
N GLY A 305 3.81 4.79 -9.73
CA GLY A 305 3.48 5.45 -8.46
C GLY A 305 4.46 6.57 -8.08
N SER A 306 5.77 6.37 -8.28
CA SER A 306 6.75 7.43 -8.01
C SER A 306 6.55 8.62 -8.94
N LEU A 307 6.27 8.37 -10.23
CA LEU A 307 5.99 9.44 -11.19
C LEU A 307 4.69 10.16 -10.85
N TYR A 308 3.65 9.45 -10.45
CA TYR A 308 2.40 10.07 -10.02
C TYR A 308 2.58 11.03 -8.84
N LEU A 309 3.52 10.75 -7.93
CA LEU A 309 3.80 11.61 -6.78
C LEU A 309 4.64 12.85 -7.12
N HIS A 310 5.52 12.75 -8.13
CA HIS A 310 6.62 13.71 -8.32
C HIS A 310 6.66 14.35 -9.71
N ASP A 311 5.88 13.87 -10.68
CA ASP A 311 5.76 14.49 -12.01
C ASP A 311 4.92 15.78 -11.93
N GLU A 312 5.23 16.73 -12.81
CA GLU A 312 4.48 17.97 -12.99
C GLU A 312 3.07 17.70 -13.58
N HIS A 313 2.90 16.58 -14.29
CA HIS A 313 1.66 16.19 -14.96
C HIS A 313 1.14 14.81 -14.51
N PRO A 314 0.80 14.63 -13.22
CA PRO A 314 0.43 13.33 -12.66
C PRO A 314 -0.84 12.73 -13.27
N ALA A 315 -1.72 13.56 -13.83
CA ALA A 315 -2.95 13.13 -14.49
C ALA A 315 -2.72 12.21 -15.71
N VAL A 316 -1.57 12.33 -16.38
CA VAL A 316 -1.26 11.48 -17.55
C VAL A 316 -1.00 10.04 -17.11
N HIS A 317 -0.26 9.84 -16.02
CA HIS A 317 -0.03 8.52 -15.40
C HIS A 317 -1.35 7.91 -14.92
N GLN A 318 -2.23 8.71 -14.30
CA GLN A 318 -3.58 8.28 -13.95
C GLN A 318 -4.38 7.83 -15.18
N GLY A 319 -4.33 8.60 -16.28
CA GLY A 319 -4.99 8.24 -17.53
C GLY A 319 -4.52 6.90 -18.11
N LEU A 320 -3.22 6.63 -18.10
CA LEU A 320 -2.65 5.36 -18.58
C LEU A 320 -3.09 4.18 -17.70
N VAL A 321 -3.13 4.33 -16.38
CA VAL A 321 -3.63 3.28 -15.47
C VAL A 321 -5.13 3.03 -15.68
N LEU A 322 -5.93 4.08 -15.88
CA LEU A 322 -7.35 3.95 -16.19
C LEU A 322 -7.60 3.26 -17.53
N TRP A 323 -6.78 3.58 -18.53
CA TRP A 323 -6.79 2.88 -19.81
C TRP A 323 -6.43 1.39 -19.63
N ALA A 324 -5.39 1.07 -18.85
CA ALA A 324 -5.00 -0.30 -18.56
C ALA A 324 -6.12 -1.09 -17.86
N LEU A 325 -6.82 -0.48 -16.90
CA LEU A 325 -8.00 -1.07 -16.25
C LEU A 325 -9.19 -1.30 -17.20
N GLY A 326 -9.21 -0.65 -18.37
CA GLY A 326 -10.21 -0.87 -19.41
C GLY A 326 -10.02 -2.15 -20.22
N HIS A 327 -8.85 -2.79 -20.14
CA HIS A 327 -8.53 -4.01 -20.90
C HIS A 327 -9.23 -5.29 -20.42
N ASP A 328 -10.03 -5.21 -19.37
CA ASP A 328 -10.91 -6.30 -18.93
C ASP A 328 -12.14 -6.45 -19.86
N ASN A 329 -12.53 -5.38 -20.58
CA ASN A 329 -13.84 -5.28 -21.25
C ASN A 329 -13.87 -5.66 -22.74
N ASN A 330 -12.76 -6.07 -23.36
CA ASN A 330 -12.75 -6.36 -24.81
C ASN A 330 -13.23 -7.78 -25.19
N ASN A 331 -14.24 -8.30 -24.48
CA ASN A 331 -14.94 -9.55 -24.84
C ASN A 331 -16.46 -9.38 -25.05
N THR A 332 -16.96 -8.16 -25.22
CA THR A 332 -18.31 -7.94 -25.76
C THR A 332 -18.21 -7.56 -27.23
N HIS A 333 -18.43 -8.57 -28.07
CA HIS A 333 -18.80 -8.42 -29.49
C HIS A 333 -20.11 -7.66 -29.65
#